data_AF-A0A060XAS4-F1
#
_entry.id   AF-A0A060XAS4-F1
#
_cell.length_a   1.000
_cell.length_b   1.000
_cell.length_c   1.000
_cell.angle_alpha   90.00
_cell.angle_beta   90.00
_cell.angle_gamma   90.00
#
_symmetry.space_group_name_H-M   'P 1'
#
loop_
_entity.id
_entity.type
_entity.pdbx_description
1 polymer ?
#
loop_
_entity_poly.entity_id
_entity_poly.type
_entity_poly.pdbx_seq_one_letter_code
_entity_poly.pdbx_strand_id
1 'polypeptide(L)'
;MSAEPSPTPESHYIPQGLLENGIKITNEPPTGMQANLHKALYLFNQDTLEMCSKESEFKVILFALCYFHAVVAERRKFGAQGWNRSYPFNNGDLTISVNVLYNYLEANSKVPWDDLRYLFGEIMYGGHITDDWDRKLCRTYLEEYVRPEMLEGELYLAPSFPVPPNSDYKVWNTHTRQHP
;
A
#
# COMPACT_ATOMS: atom_id res chain seq x y z
N MET A 1 15.65 -25.64 -3.63
CA MET A 1 14.19 -25.77 -3.44
C MET A 1 13.74 -24.64 -2.53
N SER A 2 12.66 -23.92 -2.87
CA SER A 2 12.06 -22.88 -2.02
C SER A 2 10.79 -23.44 -1.40
N ALA A 3 10.55 -23.20 -0.11
CA ALA A 3 9.36 -23.64 0.59
C ALA A 3 8.96 -22.60 1.62
N GLU A 4 7.66 -22.39 1.83
CA GLU A 4 7.17 -21.52 2.89
C GLU A 4 7.33 -22.21 4.25
N PRO A 5 7.71 -21.47 5.31
CA PRO A 5 7.80 -22.03 6.65
C PRO A 5 6.41 -22.48 7.13
N SER A 6 6.36 -23.68 7.71
CA SER A 6 5.13 -24.20 8.32
C SER A 6 4.77 -23.40 9.57
N PRO A 7 3.50 -23.02 9.78
CA PRO A 7 3.08 -22.28 10.96
C PRO A 7 3.13 -23.13 12.24
N THR A 8 3.06 -24.46 12.11
CA THR A 8 3.21 -25.40 13.23
C THR A 8 4.11 -26.59 12.86
N PRO A 9 4.73 -27.26 13.85
CA PRO A 9 5.52 -28.47 13.62
C PRO A 9 4.74 -29.60 12.96
N GLU A 10 3.45 -29.74 13.27
CA GLU A 10 2.58 -30.83 12.79
C GLU A 10 2.18 -30.65 11.31
N SER A 11 2.20 -29.41 10.81
CA SER A 11 1.92 -29.08 9.42
C SER A 11 3.17 -29.12 8.53
N HIS A 12 4.32 -29.52 9.09
CA HIS A 12 5.58 -29.47 8.39
C HIS A 12 5.80 -30.69 7.48
N TYR A 13 5.77 -30.46 6.16
CA TYR A 13 5.89 -31.52 5.14
C TYR A 13 7.33 -31.70 4.60
N ILE A 14 8.31 -30.91 5.08
CA ILE A 14 9.71 -31.04 4.66
C ILE A 14 10.40 -32.06 5.59
N PRO A 15 11.01 -33.14 5.06
CA PRO A 15 11.69 -34.13 5.89
C PRO A 15 12.81 -33.52 6.73
N GLN A 16 12.84 -33.86 8.03
CA GLN A 16 13.81 -33.33 8.98
C GLN A 16 15.26 -33.50 8.52
N GLY A 17 15.62 -34.68 8.03
CA GLY A 17 16.99 -34.95 7.55
C GLY A 17 17.41 -34.08 6.37
N LEU A 18 16.48 -33.57 5.56
CA LEU A 18 16.79 -32.65 4.47
C LEU A 18 17.08 -31.23 5.00
N LEU A 19 16.37 -30.81 6.05
CA LEU A 19 16.63 -29.54 6.72
C LEU A 19 17.94 -29.57 7.50
N GLU A 20 18.22 -30.66 8.22
CA GLU A 20 19.44 -30.79 9.02
C GLU A 20 20.71 -30.81 8.17
N ASN A 21 20.65 -31.40 6.97
CA ASN A 21 21.79 -31.49 6.05
C ASN A 21 21.87 -30.33 5.04
N GLY A 22 20.98 -29.33 5.14
CA GLY A 22 20.91 -28.20 4.20
C GLY A 22 21.30 -26.85 4.81
N ILE A 23 21.79 -25.93 3.97
CA ILE A 23 21.90 -24.51 4.35
C ILE A 23 20.50 -23.89 4.27
N LYS A 24 20.02 -23.38 5.41
CA LYS A 24 18.71 -22.71 5.51
C LYS A 24 18.91 -21.21 5.33
N ILE A 25 18.27 -20.63 4.32
CA ILE A 25 18.22 -19.18 4.10
C ILE A 25 16.77 -18.77 4.27
N THR A 26 16.48 -17.95 5.27
CA THR A 26 15.18 -17.35 5.49
C THR A 26 15.18 -15.94 4.93
N ASN A 27 14.26 -15.65 4.01
CA ASN A 27 14.05 -14.29 3.51
C ASN A 27 12.84 -13.69 4.22
N GLU A 28 13.09 -12.96 5.30
CA GLU A 28 12.04 -12.18 5.95
C GLU A 28 11.84 -10.87 5.17
N PRO A 29 10.59 -10.51 4.82
CA PRO A 29 10.34 -9.25 4.14
C PRO A 29 10.82 -8.10 5.04
N PRO A 30 11.57 -7.11 4.52
CA PRO A 30 12.03 -6.00 5.34
C PRO A 30 10.82 -5.31 5.97
N THR A 31 10.91 -5.08 7.26
CA THR A 31 9.81 -4.66 8.13
C THR A 31 9.92 -3.16 8.42
N GLY A 32 8.77 -2.47 8.50
CA GLY A 32 8.71 -1.05 8.83
C GLY A 32 7.96 -0.28 7.75
N MET A 33 7.42 0.89 8.12
CA MET A 33 6.65 1.73 7.20
C MET A 33 7.45 2.07 5.94
N GLN A 34 8.70 2.48 6.10
CA GLN A 34 9.59 2.84 4.99
C GLN A 34 9.83 1.65 4.03
N ALA A 35 10.05 0.45 4.56
CA ALA A 35 10.27 -0.75 3.76
C ALA A 35 9.00 -1.14 2.99
N ASN A 36 7.82 -1.05 3.61
CA ASN A 36 6.55 -1.32 2.93
C ASN A 36 6.24 -0.27 1.85
N LEU A 37 6.53 1.01 2.13
CA LEU A 37 6.35 2.09 1.15
C LEU A 37 7.27 1.90 -0.04
N HIS A 38 8.54 1.55 0.17
CA HIS A 38 9.45 1.22 -0.92
C HIS A 38 8.91 0.06 -1.76
N LYS A 39 8.47 -1.04 -1.13
CA LYS A 39 7.87 -2.17 -1.86
C LYS A 39 6.66 -1.75 -2.69
N ALA A 40 5.78 -0.91 -2.13
CA ALA A 40 4.62 -0.39 -2.84
C ALA A 40 5.01 0.45 -4.06
N LEU A 41 5.97 1.38 -3.90
CA LEU A 41 6.47 2.23 -4.98
C LEU A 41 7.16 1.43 -6.09
N TYR A 42 7.90 0.37 -5.75
CA TYR A 42 8.58 -0.51 -6.71
C TYR A 42 7.64 -1.28 -7.65
N LEU A 43 6.33 -1.30 -7.37
CA LEU A 43 5.34 -1.86 -8.31
C LEU A 43 5.12 -0.98 -9.54
N PHE A 44 5.58 0.27 -9.50
CA PHE A 44 5.36 1.27 -10.53
C PHE A 44 6.68 1.82 -11.06
N ASN A 45 6.63 2.37 -12.26
CA ASN A 45 7.79 2.94 -12.96
C ASN A 45 7.45 4.34 -13.50
N GLN A 46 8.44 5.02 -14.09
CA GLN A 46 8.23 6.36 -14.65
C GLN A 46 7.10 6.38 -15.69
N ASP A 47 7.01 5.36 -16.56
CA ASP A 47 5.93 5.26 -17.56
C ASP A 47 4.54 5.23 -16.91
N THR A 48 4.40 4.56 -15.75
CA THR A 48 3.15 4.56 -14.97
C THR A 48 2.85 5.97 -14.47
N LEU A 49 3.84 6.69 -13.96
CA LEU A 49 3.66 8.06 -13.45
C LEU A 49 3.22 9.04 -14.54
N GLU A 50 3.61 8.79 -15.79
CA GLU A 50 3.35 9.65 -16.96
C GLU A 50 2.15 9.17 -17.81
N MET A 51 1.43 8.12 -17.40
CA MET A 51 0.38 7.53 -18.23
C MET A 51 -0.91 8.36 -18.29
N CYS A 52 -1.14 9.25 -17.31
CA CYS A 52 -2.40 9.98 -17.14
C CYS A 52 -2.31 11.41 -17.66
N SER A 53 -3.34 11.87 -18.38
CA SER A 53 -3.48 13.25 -18.85
C SER A 53 -3.53 14.27 -17.71
N LYS A 54 -3.95 13.85 -16.52
CA LYS A 54 -3.99 14.63 -15.27
C LYS A 54 -2.83 14.22 -14.36
N GLU A 55 -1.60 14.39 -14.85
CA GLU A 55 -0.39 13.88 -14.19
C GLU A 55 -0.26 14.32 -12.73
N SER A 56 -0.58 15.58 -12.42
CA SER A 56 -0.41 16.13 -11.08
C SER A 56 -1.31 15.41 -10.06
N GLU A 57 -2.58 15.28 -10.38
CA GLU A 57 -3.58 14.59 -9.58
C GLU A 57 -3.26 13.10 -9.48
N PHE A 58 -2.91 12.48 -10.60
CA PHE A 58 -2.61 11.06 -10.65
C PHE A 58 -1.40 10.70 -9.78
N LYS A 59 -0.28 11.40 -9.95
CA LYS A 59 0.96 11.13 -9.23
C LYS A 59 0.78 11.32 -7.72
N VAL A 60 0.10 12.39 -7.30
CA VAL A 60 -0.13 12.67 -5.89
C VAL A 60 -1.03 11.61 -5.24
N ILE A 61 -2.14 11.24 -5.89
CA ILE A 61 -3.06 10.22 -5.35
C ILE A 61 -2.40 8.83 -5.39
N LEU A 62 -1.64 8.48 -6.44
CA LEU A 62 -0.88 7.23 -6.51
C LEU A 62 0.09 7.12 -5.34
N PHE A 63 0.85 8.17 -5.04
CA PHE A 63 1.76 8.16 -3.91
C PHE A 63 1.01 7.96 -2.57
N ALA A 64 -0.11 8.66 -2.37
CA ALA A 64 -0.96 8.48 -1.20
C ALA A 64 -1.50 7.03 -1.09
N LEU A 65 -1.85 6.39 -2.21
CA LEU A 65 -2.25 4.98 -2.25
C LEU A 65 -1.12 4.02 -1.89
N CYS A 66 0.11 4.28 -2.34
CA CYS A 66 1.30 3.52 -1.93
C CYS A 66 1.54 3.64 -0.42
N TYR A 67 1.38 4.86 0.13
CA TYR A 67 1.49 5.11 1.56
C TYR A 67 0.40 4.39 2.35
N PHE A 68 -0.86 4.50 1.91
CA PHE A 68 -1.98 3.77 2.47
C PHE A 68 -1.73 2.25 2.48
N HIS A 69 -1.29 1.69 1.34
CA HIS A 69 -0.96 0.26 1.22
C HIS A 69 0.14 -0.15 2.22
N ALA A 70 1.16 0.69 2.38
CA ALA A 70 2.23 0.45 3.33
C ALA A 70 1.74 0.45 4.78
N VAL A 71 0.83 1.37 5.13
CA VAL A 71 0.20 1.45 6.46
C VAL A 71 -0.66 0.23 6.74
N VAL A 72 -1.55 -0.17 5.83
CA VAL A 72 -2.44 -1.33 6.07
C VAL A 72 -1.65 -2.64 6.22
N ALA A 73 -0.53 -2.77 5.49
CA ALA A 73 0.39 -3.89 5.63
C ALA A 73 1.14 -3.85 6.97
N GLU A 74 1.67 -2.69 7.37
CA GLU A 74 2.44 -2.53 8.61
C GLU A 74 1.56 -2.77 9.84
N ARG A 75 0.30 -2.32 9.79
CA ARG A 75 -0.68 -2.49 10.87
C ARG A 75 -0.87 -3.95 11.30
N ARG A 76 -0.71 -4.92 10.40
CA ARG A 76 -0.84 -6.36 10.75
C ARG A 76 0.10 -6.80 11.87
N LYS A 77 1.23 -6.11 12.06
CA LYS A 77 2.20 -6.45 13.12
C LYS A 77 1.71 -6.13 14.53
N PHE A 78 0.71 -5.27 14.67
CA PHE A 78 0.20 -4.83 15.97
C PHE A 78 -0.97 -5.71 16.46
N GLY A 79 -1.21 -6.87 15.84
CA GLY A 79 -2.29 -7.78 16.19
C GLY A 79 -3.64 -7.05 16.23
N ALA A 80 -4.43 -7.29 17.28
CA ALA A 80 -5.74 -6.69 17.48
C ALA A 80 -5.74 -5.14 17.59
N GLN A 81 -4.60 -4.51 17.93
CA GLN A 81 -4.49 -3.05 17.90
C GLN A 81 -4.35 -2.50 16.47
N GLY A 82 -3.86 -3.34 15.56
CA GLY A 82 -3.74 -3.06 14.13
C GLY A 82 -5.00 -3.40 13.35
N TRP A 83 -5.44 -4.65 13.47
CA TRP A 83 -6.64 -5.18 12.84
C TRP A 83 -7.29 -6.22 13.76
N ASN A 84 -8.61 -6.19 13.91
CA ASN A 84 -9.31 -7.21 14.70
C ASN A 84 -9.16 -8.61 14.09
N ARG A 85 -9.03 -8.70 12.76
CA ARG A 85 -8.78 -9.96 12.04
C ARG A 85 -7.62 -9.83 11.05
N SER A 86 -7.04 -10.97 10.65
CA SER A 86 -6.02 -11.01 9.61
C SER A 86 -6.68 -10.98 8.22
N TYR A 87 -6.34 -9.99 7.40
CA TYR A 87 -6.84 -9.83 6.03
C TYR A 87 -5.71 -10.01 5.01
N PRO A 88 -5.95 -10.69 3.87
CA PRO A 88 -4.92 -11.01 2.88
C PRO A 88 -4.70 -9.91 1.83
N PHE A 89 -4.67 -8.62 2.20
CA PHE A 89 -4.25 -7.54 1.28
C PHE A 89 -2.89 -7.85 0.66
N ASN A 90 -2.76 -7.56 -0.63
CA ASN A 90 -1.61 -7.89 -1.45
C ASN A 90 -1.36 -6.81 -2.53
N ASN A 91 -0.27 -6.96 -3.28
CA ASN A 91 0.13 -5.99 -4.30
C ASN A 91 -0.92 -5.83 -5.42
N GLY A 92 -1.74 -6.85 -5.69
CA GLY A 92 -2.82 -6.79 -6.66
C GLY A 92 -3.88 -5.75 -6.29
N ASP A 93 -4.20 -5.63 -5.00
CA ASP A 93 -5.16 -4.61 -4.51
C ASP A 93 -4.66 -3.19 -4.83
N LEU A 94 -3.36 -2.94 -4.64
CA LEU A 94 -2.72 -1.67 -4.96
C LEU A 94 -2.65 -1.43 -6.48
N THR A 95 -2.17 -2.40 -7.26
CA THR A 95 -2.06 -2.25 -8.72
C THR A 95 -3.42 -2.02 -9.38
N ILE A 96 -4.47 -2.74 -8.97
CA ILE A 96 -5.82 -2.54 -9.49
C ILE A 96 -6.38 -1.18 -9.04
N SER A 97 -6.11 -0.76 -7.80
CA SER A 97 -6.51 0.58 -7.32
C SER A 97 -5.90 1.70 -8.18
N VAL A 98 -4.63 1.58 -8.57
CA VAL A 98 -3.97 2.58 -9.45
C VAL A 98 -4.55 2.55 -10.87
N ASN A 99 -4.90 1.38 -11.40
CA ASN A 99 -5.61 1.30 -12.69
C ASN A 99 -7.00 1.94 -12.63
N VAL A 100 -7.74 1.74 -11.54
CA VAL A 100 -9.03 2.39 -11.32
C VAL A 100 -8.87 3.91 -11.18
N LEU A 101 -7.86 4.37 -10.45
CA LEU A 101 -7.50 5.79 -10.37
C LEU A 101 -7.30 6.38 -11.76
N TYR A 102 -6.47 5.75 -12.60
CA TYR A 102 -6.22 6.19 -13.97
C TYR A 102 -7.52 6.32 -14.75
N ASN A 103 -8.32 5.26 -14.80
CA ASN A 103 -9.58 5.24 -15.56
C ASN A 103 -10.55 6.33 -15.10
N TYR A 104 -10.68 6.54 -13.79
CA TYR A 104 -11.57 7.56 -13.24
C TYR A 104 -11.06 8.98 -13.51
N LEU A 105 -9.76 9.21 -13.45
CA LEU A 105 -9.20 10.52 -13.81
C LEU A 105 -9.35 10.79 -15.30
N GLU A 106 -9.16 9.82 -16.20
CA GLU A 106 -9.39 10.03 -17.63
C GLU A 106 -10.85 10.29 -17.97
N ALA A 107 -11.78 9.56 -17.32
CA ALA A 107 -13.21 9.66 -17.61
C ALA A 107 -13.88 10.93 -17.05
N ASN A 108 -13.25 11.63 -16.10
CA ASN A 108 -13.85 12.77 -15.40
C ASN A 108 -13.05 14.06 -15.57
N SER A 109 -13.74 15.20 -15.65
CA SER A 109 -13.10 16.52 -15.75
C SER A 109 -12.49 17.00 -14.44
N LYS A 110 -13.03 16.53 -13.31
CA LYS A 110 -12.56 16.81 -11.94
C LYS A 110 -12.31 15.48 -11.22
N VAL A 111 -11.47 15.52 -10.20
CA VAL A 111 -11.21 14.35 -9.34
C VAL A 111 -12.48 13.97 -8.57
N PRO A 112 -13.04 12.76 -8.76
CA PRO A 112 -14.21 12.30 -8.02
C PRO A 112 -13.78 11.69 -6.68
N TRP A 113 -13.48 12.56 -5.71
CA TRP A 113 -12.86 12.18 -4.42
C TRP A 113 -13.67 11.15 -3.61
N ASP A 114 -14.99 11.30 -3.56
CA ASP A 114 -15.86 10.38 -2.83
C ASP A 114 -15.90 9.00 -3.48
N ASP A 115 -16.03 8.95 -4.80
CA ASP A 115 -16.05 7.71 -5.57
C ASP A 115 -14.72 6.97 -5.44
N LEU A 116 -13.59 7.67 -5.56
CA LEU A 116 -12.26 7.06 -5.39
C LEU A 116 -12.09 6.48 -3.99
N ARG A 117 -12.43 7.23 -2.94
CA ARG A 117 -12.37 6.72 -1.56
C ARG A 117 -13.28 5.51 -1.35
N TYR A 118 -14.47 5.53 -1.91
CA TYR A 118 -15.39 4.40 -1.87
C TYR A 118 -14.81 3.17 -2.59
N LEU A 119 -14.30 3.33 -3.82
CA LEU A 119 -13.71 2.23 -4.58
C LEU A 119 -12.52 1.62 -3.86
N PHE A 120 -11.61 2.43 -3.34
CA PHE A 120 -10.43 1.92 -2.62
C PHE A 120 -10.83 1.27 -1.29
N GLY A 121 -11.68 1.94 -0.51
CA GLY A 121 -11.98 1.55 0.87
C GLY A 121 -13.02 0.46 0.99
N GLU A 122 -14.09 0.52 0.21
CA GLU A 122 -15.23 -0.40 0.32
C GLU A 122 -15.12 -1.58 -0.65
N ILE A 123 -14.49 -1.38 -1.82
CA ILE A 123 -14.38 -2.42 -2.85
C ILE A 123 -13.00 -3.09 -2.84
N MET A 124 -11.92 -2.35 -3.11
CA MET A 124 -10.59 -2.95 -3.29
C MET A 124 -10.06 -3.56 -1.99
N TYR A 125 -9.95 -2.76 -0.93
CA TYR A 125 -9.49 -3.25 0.36
C TYR A 125 -10.67 -3.78 1.19
N GLY A 126 -11.81 -3.09 1.18
CA GLY A 126 -13.01 -3.46 1.91
C GLY A 126 -13.62 -4.80 1.49
N GLY A 127 -13.34 -5.30 0.28
CA GLY A 127 -13.74 -6.64 -0.15
C GLY A 127 -13.10 -7.77 0.68
N HIS A 128 -11.95 -7.51 1.31
CA HIS A 128 -11.29 -8.46 2.20
C HIS A 128 -11.77 -8.36 3.66
N ILE A 129 -12.33 -7.21 4.05
CA ILE A 129 -12.59 -6.87 5.45
C ILE A 129 -13.98 -7.37 5.87
N THR A 130 -14.00 -8.22 6.89
CA THR A 130 -15.23 -8.85 7.41
C THR A 130 -15.71 -8.28 8.74
N ASP A 131 -14.89 -7.48 9.42
CA ASP A 131 -15.24 -6.80 10.67
C ASP A 131 -15.61 -5.33 10.42
N ASP A 132 -16.71 -4.86 11.01
CA ASP A 132 -17.24 -3.51 10.76
C ASP A 132 -16.31 -2.40 11.31
N TRP A 133 -15.62 -2.66 12.42
CA TRP A 133 -14.68 -1.69 13.00
C TRP A 133 -13.41 -1.57 12.16
N ASP A 134 -12.90 -2.70 11.67
CA ASP A 134 -11.79 -2.71 10.71
C ASP A 134 -12.20 -2.02 9.39
N ARG A 135 -13.46 -2.18 8.96
CA ARG A 135 -13.97 -1.53 7.74
C ARG A 135 -14.02 -0.02 7.91
N LYS A 136 -14.51 0.45 9.06
CA LYS A 136 -14.50 1.87 9.44
C LYS A 136 -13.07 2.42 9.49
N LEU A 137 -12.14 1.70 10.12
CA LEU A 137 -10.74 2.07 10.19
C LEU A 137 -10.12 2.24 8.79
N CYS A 138 -10.33 1.28 7.90
CA CYS A 138 -9.84 1.33 6.53
C CYS A 138 -10.34 2.57 5.78
N ARG A 139 -11.64 2.87 5.91
CA ARG A 139 -12.25 4.06 5.32
C ARG A 139 -11.67 5.36 5.88
N THR A 140 -11.53 5.46 7.21
CA THR A 140 -10.97 6.66 7.85
C THR A 140 -9.55 6.95 7.37
N TYR A 141 -8.72 5.93 7.15
CA TYR A 141 -7.39 6.15 6.56
C TYR A 141 -7.46 6.80 5.17
N LEU A 142 -8.38 6.36 4.31
CA LEU A 142 -8.56 6.94 2.98
C LEU A 142 -9.17 8.34 3.04
N GLU A 143 -10.06 8.60 4.00
CA GLU A 143 -10.57 9.95 4.25
C GLU A 143 -9.47 10.91 4.68
N GLU A 144 -8.48 10.46 5.46
CA GLU A 144 -7.35 11.29 5.88
C GLU A 144 -6.27 11.44 4.81
N TYR A 145 -6.02 10.40 4.02
CA TYR A 145 -4.92 10.40 3.04
C TYR A 145 -5.32 10.87 1.65
N VAL A 146 -6.59 10.73 1.25
CA VAL A 146 -7.06 11.04 -0.10
C VAL A 146 -8.06 12.18 -0.04
N ARG A 147 -7.54 13.42 -0.04
CA ARG A 147 -8.31 14.65 0.11
C ARG A 147 -7.90 15.72 -0.91
N PRO A 148 -8.80 16.65 -1.27
CA PRO A 148 -8.50 17.76 -2.18
C PRO A 148 -7.24 18.57 -1.84
N GLU A 149 -7.00 18.80 -0.55
CA GLU A 149 -5.91 19.62 0.00
C GLU A 149 -4.52 19.04 -0.34
N MET A 150 -4.42 17.77 -0.73
CA MET A 150 -3.16 17.18 -1.19
C MET A 150 -2.63 17.84 -2.46
N LEU A 151 -3.52 18.41 -3.29
CA LEU A 151 -3.13 19.08 -4.53
C LEU A 151 -2.57 20.48 -4.28
N GLU A 152 -2.82 21.04 -3.09
CA GLU A 152 -2.35 22.37 -2.67
C GLU A 152 -0.96 22.29 -1.99
N GLY A 153 -0.45 21.06 -1.75
CA GLY A 153 0.88 20.83 -1.16
C GLY A 153 0.92 20.99 0.36
N GLU A 154 -0.22 21.16 1.02
CA GLU A 154 -0.30 21.41 2.47
C GLU A 154 -0.50 20.13 3.30
N LEU A 155 -0.74 18.98 2.64
CA LEU A 155 -1.07 17.74 3.31
C LEU A 155 0.17 16.97 3.78
N TYR A 156 0.12 16.48 5.03
CA TYR A 156 1.06 15.54 5.61
C TYR A 156 0.42 14.17 5.78
N LEU A 157 1.07 13.11 5.29
CA LEU A 157 0.60 11.71 5.45
C LEU A 157 0.93 11.15 6.84
N ALA A 158 1.96 11.70 7.48
CA ALA A 158 2.33 11.45 8.87
C ALA A 158 3.05 12.67 9.44
N PRO A 159 3.24 12.78 10.76
CA PRO A 159 4.08 13.81 11.35
C PRO A 159 5.43 13.87 10.63
N SER A 160 5.78 15.05 10.11
CA SER A 160 7.02 15.26 9.35
C SER A 160 7.13 14.48 8.03
N PHE A 161 6.03 13.97 7.48
CA PHE A 161 6.01 13.31 6.17
C PHE A 161 5.02 14.02 5.24
N PRO A 162 5.44 15.08 4.52
CA PRO A 162 4.58 15.79 3.58
C PRO A 162 4.31 14.94 2.35
N VAL A 163 3.18 15.17 1.70
CA VAL A 163 2.92 14.60 0.36
C VAL A 163 3.98 15.16 -0.61
N PRO A 164 4.67 14.32 -1.40
CA PRO A 164 5.66 14.81 -2.35
C PRO A 164 4.98 15.62 -3.46
N PRO A 165 5.64 16.67 -3.97
CA PRO A 165 5.13 17.42 -5.11
C PRO A 165 5.08 16.53 -6.37
N ASN A 166 4.31 16.96 -7.37
CA ASN A 166 4.32 16.35 -8.70
C ASN A 166 5.78 16.30 -9.23
N SER A 167 6.35 15.10 -9.24
CA SER A 167 7.76 14.87 -9.49
C SER A 167 8.02 13.45 -9.99
N ASP A 168 9.21 13.22 -10.51
CA ASP A 168 9.61 11.93 -11.09
C ASP A 168 9.90 10.87 -10.02
N TYR A 169 9.93 9.62 -10.47
CA TYR A 169 10.20 8.45 -9.64
C TYR A 169 11.50 8.55 -8.82
N LYS A 170 12.53 9.23 -9.36
CA LYS A 170 13.79 9.48 -8.64
C LYS A 170 13.60 10.42 -7.44
N VAL A 171 12.74 11.42 -7.58
CA VAL A 171 12.42 12.38 -6.52
C VAL A 171 11.62 11.67 -5.43
N TRP A 172 10.65 10.83 -5.78
CA TRP A 172 9.92 10.00 -4.81
C TRP A 172 10.85 9.14 -3.97
N ASN A 173 11.80 8.44 -4.60
CA ASN A 173 12.77 7.62 -3.87
C ASN A 173 13.70 8.44 -2.96
N THR A 174 14.02 9.67 -3.33
CA THR A 174 14.81 10.56 -2.49
C THR A 174 13.99 11.07 -1.31
N HIS A 175 12.73 11.44 -1.56
CA HIS A 175 11.78 11.92 -0.57
C HIS A 175 11.51 10.88 0.52
N THR A 176 11.30 9.60 0.18
CA THR A 176 11.09 8.53 1.16
C THR A 176 12.34 8.19 1.99
N ARG A 177 13.53 8.57 1.52
CA ARG A 177 14.78 8.39 2.28
C ARG A 177 15.05 9.55 3.24
N GLN A 178 14.53 10.74 2.93
CA GLN A 178 14.69 11.94 3.76
C GLN A 178 13.75 11.95 4.97
N HIS A 179 12.65 11.20 4.92
CA HIS A 179 11.63 11.12 5.96
C HIS A 179 11.48 9.66 6.44
N PRO A 180 12.33 9.19 7.38
CA PRO A 180 12.30 7.82 7.90
C PRO A 180 11.11 7.53 8.81
#